data_AF-A0A1D8AGM7-F1
#
_entry.id   AF-A0A1D8AGM7-F1
#
_cell.length_a   1.000
_cell.length_b   1.000
_cell.length_c   1.000
_cell.angle_alpha   90.00
_cell.angle_beta   90.00
_cell.angle_gamma   90.00
#
_symmetry.space_group_name_H-M   'P 1'
#
loop_
_entity.id
_entity.type
_entity.pdbx_description
1 polymer ?
#
loop_
_entity_poly.entity_id
_entity_poly.type
_entity_poly.pdbx_seq_one_letter_code
_entity_poly.pdbx_strand_id
1 'polypeptide(L)' 'MSHNLELAQKHAWNLARTLMTTVILFQSDDEYGVLPEEELDEGEVAVLYIYDPYSGGRSVH' A
#
# COMPACT_ATOMS: atom_id res chain seq x y z
N MET A 1 3.89 -12.36 4.58
CA MET A 1 4.06 -11.21 3.68
C MET A 1 5.52 -10.75 3.72
N SER A 2 5.88 -9.52 3.34
CA SER A 2 7.28 -9.04 3.38
C SER A 2 7.56 -8.31 4.71
N HIS A 3 8.72 -8.57 5.33
CA HIS A 3 9.22 -7.81 6.49
C HIS A 3 10.07 -6.60 6.09
N ASN A 4 10.31 -6.39 4.79
CA ASN A 4 11.12 -5.28 4.29
C ASN A 4 10.21 -4.18 3.71
N LEU A 5 10.21 -3.02 4.37
CA LEU A 5 9.43 -1.85 3.98
C LEU A 5 9.76 -1.34 2.57
N GLU A 6 11.04 -1.27 2.20
CA GLU A 6 11.45 -0.79 0.87
C GLU A 6 10.94 -1.73 -0.22
N LEU A 7 10.98 -3.04 0.03
CA LEU A 7 10.42 -4.04 -0.89
C LEU A 7 8.90 -3.88 -1.01
N ALA A 8 8.20 -3.70 0.12
CA ALA A 8 6.75 -3.47 0.12
C ALA A 8 6.36 -2.21 -0.65
N GLN A 9 7.09 -1.10 -0.48
CA GLN A 9 6.87 0.15 -1.23
C GLN A 9 7.03 -0.05 -2.74
N LYS A 10 8.08 -0.77 -3.17
CA LYS A 10 8.29 -1.09 -4.60
C LYS A 10 7.16 -1.96 -5.15
N HIS A 11 6.69 -2.93 -4.38
CA HIS A 11 5.55 -3.76 -4.78
C HIS A 11 4.27 -2.95 -4.88
N ALA A 12 3.95 -2.12 -3.89
CA ALA A 12 2.77 -1.26 -3.89
C ALA A 12 2.76 -0.31 -5.09
N TRP A 13 3.89 0.34 -5.38
CA TRP A 13 4.01 1.22 -6.54
C TRP A 13 3.84 0.48 -7.88
N ASN A 14 4.43 -0.70 -8.01
CA ASN A 14 4.25 -1.50 -9.22
C ASN A 14 2.81 -1.96 -9.37
N LEU A 15 2.17 -2.41 -8.29
CA LEU A 15 0.78 -2.84 -8.30
C LEU A 15 -0.17 -1.70 -8.71
N ALA A 16 0.01 -0.50 -8.13
CA ALA A 16 -0.78 0.69 -8.48
C ALA A 16 -0.73 1.00 -9.98
N ARG A 17 0.47 0.94 -10.58
CA ARG A 17 0.66 1.18 -12.02
C ARG A 17 0.15 0.05 -12.90
N THR A 18 0.17 -1.19 -12.42
CA THR A 18 -0.35 -2.35 -13.17
C THR A 18 -1.88 -2.35 -13.19
N LEU A 19 -2.50 -2.07 -12.04
CA LEU A 19 -3.96 -2.08 -11.91
C LEU A 19 -4.60 -0.74 -12.30
N MET A 20 -3.80 0.33 -12.41
CA MET A 20 -4.28 1.70 -12.63
C MET A 20 -5.28 2.16 -11.55
N THR A 21 -5.10 1.66 -10.32
CA THR A 21 -5.93 1.99 -9.16
C THR A 21 -5.06 2.42 -7.97
N THR A 22 -5.65 3.12 -7.01
CA THR A 22 -5.00 3.50 -5.76
C THR A 22 -4.69 2.25 -4.94
N VAL A 23 -3.44 2.09 -4.52
CA VAL A 23 -2.99 0.97 -3.70
C VAL A 23 -2.48 1.48 -2.37
N ILE A 24 -2.88 0.80 -1.31
CA ILE A 24 -2.53 1.10 0.07
C ILE A 24 -1.44 0.14 0.52
N LEU A 25 -0.37 0.69 1.08
CA LEU A 25 0.60 -0.05 1.88
C LEU A 25 0.27 0.18 3.35
N PHE A 26 0.05 -0.92 4.06
CA PHE A 26 -0.29 -0.92 5.46
C PHE A 26 0.62 -1.87 6.23
N GLN A 27 0.65 -1.68 7.54
CA GLN A 27 1.26 -2.61 8.47
C GLN A 27 0.17 -3.34 9.25
N SER A 28 0.30 -4.66 9.32
CA SER A 28 -0.49 -5.53 10.19
C SER A 28 0.51 -6.34 11.02
N ASP A 29 0.45 -6.19 12.33
CA ASP A 29 1.46 -6.71 13.27
C ASP A 29 2.90 -6.34 12.84
N ASP A 30 3.74 -7.33 12.52
CA ASP A 30 5.14 -7.19 12.10
C ASP A 30 5.35 -7.41 10.58
N GLU A 31 4.27 -7.32 9.81
CA GLU A 31 4.29 -7.54 8.36
C GLU A 31 3.72 -6.35 7.58
N TYR A 32 4.28 -6.15 6.38
CA TYR A 32 3.75 -5.17 5.41
C TYR A 32 2.84 -5.85 4.41
N GLY A 33 1.61 -5.33 4.32
CA GLY A 33 0.60 -5.70 3.35
C GLY A 33 0.39 -4.61 2.30
N VAL A 34 -0.13 -5.03 1.15
CA VAL A 34 -0.40 -4.16 0.01
C VAL A 34 -1.71 -4.60 -0.63
N LEU A 35 -2.68 -3.70 -0.77
CA LEU A 35 -3.96 -3.98 -1.43
C LEU A 35 -4.57 -2.73 -2.06
N PRO A 36 -5.44 -2.84 -3.08
CA PRO A 36 -6.21 -1.73 -3.63
C PRO A 36 -7.05 -1.05 -2.56
N GLU A 37 -7.16 0.28 -2.61
CA GLU A 37 -7.96 1.06 -1.63
C GLU A 37 -9.41 0.57 -1.51
N GLU A 38 -10.01 0.10 -2.61
CA GLU A 38 -11.38 -0.45 -2.63
C GLU A 38 -11.54 -1.78 -1.88
N GLU A 39 -10.45 -2.52 -1.68
CA GLU A 39 -10.42 -3.78 -0.93
C GLU A 39 -10.09 -3.56 0.56
N LEU A 40 -9.83 -2.31 0.97
CA LEU A 40 -9.53 -1.99 2.36
C LEU A 40 -10.84 -1.86 3.15
N ASP A 41 -11.09 -2.80 4.05
CA ASP A 41 -12.19 -2.67 5.00
C ASP A 41 -11.88 -1.61 6.09
N GLU A 42 -12.91 -0.84 6.47
CA GLU A 42 -12.85 0.22 7.47
C GLU A 42 -12.57 -0.37 8.88
N GLY A 43 -11.32 -0.68 9.20
CA GLY A 43 -10.93 -0.95 10.59
C GLY A 43 -9.73 -1.85 10.86
N GLU A 44 -9.08 -2.44 9.86
CA GLU A 44 -8.19 -3.57 10.17
C GLU A 44 -6.70 -3.24 10.27
N VAL A 45 -6.19 -2.15 9.68
CA VAL A 45 -4.73 -2.01 9.49
C VAL A 45 -4.20 -0.58 9.55
N ALA A 46 -2.95 -0.43 9.99
CA ALA A 46 -2.27 0.85 10.06
C ALA A 46 -1.75 1.23 8.66
N VAL A 47 -2.45 2.14 7.99
CA VAL A 47 -2.03 2.63 6.67
C VAL A 47 -0.75 3.47 6.79
N LEU A 48 0.28 3.10 6.03
CA LEU A 48 1.57 3.78 6.01
C LEU A 48 1.72 4.68 4.79
N TYR A 49 1.40 4.16 3.59
CA TYR A 49 1.53 4.87 2.33
C TYR A 49 0.34 4.61 1.42
N ILE A 50 0.03 5.61 0.60
CA ILE A 50 -0.97 5.53 -0.46
C ILE A 50 -0.25 5.80 -1.78
N TYR A 51 -0.43 4.91 -2.76
CA TYR A 51 0.13 5.02 -4.09
C TYR A 51 -1.00 5.17 -5.11
N ASP A 52 -1.10 6.37 -5.66
CA ASP A 52 -2.00 6.68 -6.76
C ASP A 52 -1.17 6.66 -8.07
N PRO A 53 -1.57 5.90 -9.10
CA PRO A 53 -0.82 5.81 -10.36
C PRO A 53 -0.79 7.13 -11.15
N TYR A 54 -1.72 8.05 -10.89
CA TYR A 54 -1.82 9.36 -11.50
C TYR A 54 -1.15 10.46 -10.69
N SER A 55 -1.21 10.36 -9.35
CA SER A 55 -0.75 11.41 -8.43
C SER A 55 0.60 11.10 -7.75
N GLY A 56 1.06 9.85 -7.79
CA GLY A 56 2.29 9.37 -7.14
C GLY A 56 2.06 8.75 -5.75
N GLY A 57 3.14 8.53 -5.01
CA GLY A 57 3.12 7.97 -3.65
C GLY A 57 3.16 9.05 -2.57
N ARG A 58 2.35 8.91 -1.52
CA ARG A 58 2.36 9.78 -0.33
C ARG A 58 2.37 8.96 0.98
N SER A 59 3.10 9.47 1.98
CA SER A 59 3.00 9.00 3.38
C SER A 59 1.71 9.52 4.00
N VAL A 60 1.10 8.74 4.88
CA VAL A 60 -0.11 9.13 5.64
C VAL A 60 0.24 9.63 7.05
N HIS A 61 1.52 9.55 7.43
CA HIS A 61 2.10 10.10 8.66
C HIS A 61 2.99 11.31 8.37
#